data_AF-A0A9X1RTH0-F1
#
_entry.id   AF-A0A9X1RTH0-F1
#
_cell.length_a   1.000
_cell.length_b   1.000
_cell.length_c   1.000
_cell.angle_alpha   90.00
_cell.angle_beta   90.00
_cell.angle_gamma   90.00
#
_symmetry.space_group_name_H-M   'P 1'
#
loop_
_entity.id
_entity.type
_entity.pdbx_description
1 polymer ?
#
loop_
_entity_poly.entity_id
_entity_poly.type
_entity_poly.pdbx_seq_one_letter_code
_entity_poly.pdbx_strand_id
1 'polypeptide(L)'
;MKLYKNIFFVFTAVLILLPPIVSFSHIFTDHSHKLCDNYAEHHYHAKSIDCELHKFHKNPALSLDFPEYFLVIEEHSQEEIFDYYKFLNEYEPLNFYLRGPPSFA
;
A
#
# COMPACT_ATOMS: atom_id res chain seq x y z
N MET A 1 27.17 25.34 -38.28
CA MET A 1 26.87 25.01 -36.86
C MET A 1 25.40 24.68 -36.62
N LYS A 2 24.43 25.49 -37.09
CA LYS A 2 22.99 25.25 -36.90
C LYS A 2 22.48 23.91 -37.46
N LEU A 3 22.98 23.52 -38.65
CA LEU A 3 22.62 22.25 -39.31
C LEU A 3 23.04 21.03 -38.47
N TYR A 4 24.30 21.00 -38.01
CA TYR A 4 24.82 19.91 -37.16
C TYR A 4 24.08 19.82 -35.82
N LYS A 5 23.70 20.95 -35.23
CA LYS A 5 22.88 20.98 -34.02
C LYS A 5 21.51 20.32 -34.25
N ASN A 6 20.86 20.61 -35.38
CA ASN A 6 19.57 20.01 -35.71
C ASN A 6 19.70 18.51 -36.00
N ILE A 7 20.74 18.09 -36.73
CA ILE A 7 21.03 16.67 -36.99
C ILE A 7 21.25 15.92 -35.67
N PHE A 8 22.08 16.47 -34.79
CA PHE A 8 22.33 15.88 -33.47
C PHE A 8 21.06 15.77 -32.64
N PHE A 9 20.23 16.82 -32.63
CA PHE A 9 18.95 16.81 -31.93
C PHE A 9 18.01 15.71 -32.43
N VAL A 10 17.83 15.61 -33.75
CA VAL A 10 16.98 14.57 -34.36
C VAL A 10 17.55 13.18 -34.07
N PHE A 11 18.87 13.00 -34.20
CA PHE A 11 19.52 11.73 -33.89
C PHE A 11 19.29 11.30 -32.44
N THR A 12 19.46 12.23 -31.48
CA THR A 12 19.18 11.94 -30.07
C THR A 12 17.71 11.61 -29.81
N ALA A 13 16.78 12.30 -30.48
CA ALA A 13 15.36 12.03 -30.34
C ALA A 13 15.00 10.63 -30.85
N VAL A 14 15.54 10.23 -32.01
CA VAL A 14 15.34 8.88 -32.56
C VAL A 14 15.92 7.82 -31.63
N LEU A 15 17.13 8.03 -31.09
CA LEU A 15 17.79 7.06 -30.20
C LEU A 15 16.95 6.80 -28.93
N ILE A 16 16.34 7.84 -28.36
CA ILE A 16 15.52 7.73 -27.15
C ILE A 16 14.15 7.11 -27.45
N LEU A 17 13.53 7.47 -28.59
CA LEU A 17 12.16 7.06 -28.91
C LEU A 17 12.07 5.70 -29.61
N LEU A 18 13.13 5.23 -30.26
CA LEU A 18 13.10 3.97 -31.01
C LEU A 18 12.78 2.75 -30.13
N PRO A 19 13.44 2.52 -28.97
CA PRO A 19 13.11 1.40 -28.11
C PRO A 19 11.64 1.34 -27.65
N PRO A 20 11.02 2.40 -27.09
CA PRO A 20 9.62 2.33 -26.67
C PRO A 20 8.64 2.19 -27.83
N ILE A 21 8.93 2.77 -29.00
CA ILE A 21 8.08 2.62 -30.20
C ILE A 21 8.08 1.16 -30.67
N VAL A 22 9.26 0.52 -30.74
CA VAL A 22 9.38 -0.88 -31.12
C VAL A 22 8.65 -1.77 -30.12
N SER A 23 8.87 -1.55 -28.81
CA SER A 23 8.15 -2.28 -27.76
C SER A 23 6.63 -2.10 -27.84
N PHE A 24 6.14 -0.88 -28.11
CA PHE A 24 4.71 -0.62 -28.26
C PHE A 24 4.13 -1.33 -29.49
N SER A 25 4.81 -1.27 -30.64
CA SER A 25 4.37 -1.99 -31.85
C SER A 25 4.35 -3.51 -31.65
N HIS A 26 5.29 -4.03 -30.87
CA HIS A 26 5.41 -5.46 -30.58
C HIS A 26 4.27 -6.00 -29.69
N ILE A 27 3.55 -5.14 -28.95
CA ILE A 27 2.36 -5.57 -28.20
C ILE A 27 1.25 -6.03 -29.17
N PHE A 28 1.22 -5.45 -30.37
CA PHE A 28 0.20 -5.76 -31.39
C PHE A 28 0.65 -6.84 -32.38
N THR A 29 1.88 -7.35 -32.26
CA THR A 29 2.31 -8.52 -33.02
C THR A 29 1.87 -9.77 -32.26
N ASP A 30 0.92 -10.51 -32.84
CA ASP A 30 0.47 -11.78 -32.28
C ASP A 30 1.61 -12.81 -32.33
N HIS A 31 2.36 -12.91 -31.23
CA HIS A 31 3.25 -14.05 -31.00
C HIS A 31 2.42 -15.17 -30.40
N SER A 32 2.38 -16.31 -31.10
CA SER A 32 1.72 -17.48 -30.56
C SER A 32 2.54 -18.04 -29.39
N HIS A 33 2.25 -17.59 -28.17
CA HIS A 33 2.68 -18.24 -26.94
C HIS A 33 1.84 -19.50 -26.77
N LYS A 34 2.04 -20.51 -27.63
CA LYS A 34 1.37 -21.80 -27.48
C LYS A 34 1.91 -22.44 -26.21
N LEU A 35 1.04 -22.64 -25.23
CA LEU A 35 1.35 -23.47 -24.08
C LEU A 35 1.61 -24.89 -24.58
N CYS A 36 2.54 -25.59 -23.92
CA CYS A 36 2.77 -26.99 -24.22
C CYS A 36 1.60 -27.81 -23.66
N ASP A 37 0.75 -28.30 -24.55
CA ASP A 37 -0.41 -29.12 -24.17
C ASP A 37 -0.11 -30.63 -24.22
N ASN A 38 1.05 -31.02 -24.76
CA ASN A 38 1.47 -32.42 -24.92
C ASN A 38 2.76 -32.72 -24.15
N TYR A 39 2.63 -32.88 -22.83
CA TYR A 39 3.73 -33.24 -21.93
C TYR A 39 4.31 -34.64 -22.17
N ALA A 40 3.60 -35.52 -22.88
CA ALA A 40 3.96 -36.92 -23.07
C ALA A 40 4.55 -37.25 -24.46
N GLU A 41 4.62 -36.28 -25.39
CA GLU A 41 5.16 -36.49 -26.74
C GLU A 41 6.44 -35.69 -26.95
N HIS A 42 7.48 -36.35 -27.47
CA HIS A 42 8.73 -35.69 -27.83
C HIS A 42 8.51 -34.82 -29.08
N HIS A 43 8.42 -33.51 -28.87
CA HIS A 43 8.37 -32.53 -29.93
C HIS A 43 9.44 -31.46 -29.73
N TYR A 44 9.91 -30.90 -30.85
CA TYR A 44 10.87 -29.80 -30.82
C TYR A 44 10.10 -28.49 -30.68
N HIS A 45 10.30 -27.79 -29.57
CA HIS A 45 9.82 -26.41 -29.45
C HIS A 45 10.58 -25.56 -30.48
N ALA A 46 9.84 -24.90 -31.37
CA ALA A 46 10.43 -23.80 -32.13
C ALA A 46 10.88 -22.76 -31.10
N LYS A 47 12.14 -22.30 -31.22
CA LYS A 47 12.68 -21.26 -30.33
C LYS A 47 11.69 -20.10 -30.37
N SER A 48 11.04 -19.82 -29.23
CA SER A 48 10.19 -18.65 -29.12
C SER A 48 11.08 -17.45 -29.44
N ILE A 49 10.71 -16.71 -30.49
CA ILE A 49 11.20 -15.34 -30.69
C ILE A 49 10.50 -14.46 -29.65
N ASP A 50 10.75 -14.77 -28.38
CA ASP A 50 10.27 -13.96 -27.28
C ASP A 50 11.15 -12.72 -27.29
N CYS A 51 10.61 -11.59 -27.74
CA CYS A 51 11.35 -10.34 -27.73
C CYS A 51 11.47 -9.90 -26.29
N GLU A 52 12.65 -10.17 -25.71
CA GLU A 52 13.04 -9.82 -24.35
C GLU A 52 13.22 -8.31 -24.15
N LEU A 53 12.45 -7.47 -24.86
CA LEU A 53 12.45 -6.02 -24.75
C LEU A 53 12.13 -5.57 -23.31
N HIS A 54 11.34 -6.37 -22.59
CA HIS A 54 11.04 -6.19 -21.17
C HIS A 54 12.22 -6.53 -20.23
N LYS A 55 13.24 -7.25 -20.70
CA LYS A 55 14.47 -7.53 -19.92
C LYS A 55 15.46 -6.37 -19.93
N PHE A 56 15.28 -5.40 -20.83
CA PHE A 56 15.89 -4.08 -20.65
C PHE A 56 15.18 -3.42 -19.48
N HIS A 57 15.73 -3.64 -18.27
CA HIS A 57 15.24 -3.06 -17.03
C HIS A 57 14.93 -1.57 -17.24
N LYS A 58 13.64 -1.21 -17.19
CA LYS A 58 13.25 0.18 -16.98
C LYS A 58 13.82 0.54 -15.62
N ASN A 59 14.83 1.42 -15.65
CA ASN A 59 15.57 2.01 -14.53
C ASN A 59 15.05 1.62 -13.13
N PRO A 60 15.87 0.99 -12.25
CA PRO A 60 15.46 0.64 -10.88
C PRO A 60 14.93 1.84 -10.06
N ALA A 61 15.14 3.07 -10.51
CA ALA A 61 14.51 4.27 -9.96
C ALA A 61 12.96 4.28 -10.01
N LEU A 62 12.31 3.34 -10.69
CA LEU A 62 10.84 3.20 -10.71
C LEU A 62 10.30 2.13 -9.74
N SER A 63 11.11 1.61 -8.80
CA SER A 63 10.59 0.88 -7.64
C SER A 63 10.08 1.89 -6.61
N LEU A 64 8.85 2.35 -6.79
CA LEU A 64 8.17 3.21 -5.83
C LEU A 64 7.62 2.33 -4.69
N ASP A 65 8.35 2.23 -3.60
CA ASP A 65 7.85 1.62 -2.37
C ASP A 65 6.92 2.63 -1.68
N PHE A 66 5.64 2.29 -1.59
CA PHE A 66 4.66 3.07 -0.83
C PHE A 66 4.71 2.62 0.63
N PRO A 67 4.70 3.56 1.59
CA PRO A 67 4.64 3.19 3.00
C PRO A 67 3.30 2.53 3.32
N GLU A 68 3.34 1.34 3.90
CA GLU A 68 2.17 0.70 4.49
C GLU A 68 1.81 1.38 5.80
N TYR A 69 0.52 1.65 6.01
CA TYR A 69 -0.02 2.17 7.25
C TYR A 69 -0.97 1.15 7.87
N PHE A 70 -0.92 1.03 9.19
CA PHE A 70 -1.82 0.17 9.96
C PHE A 70 -2.65 1.05 10.89
N LEU A 71 -3.94 0.74 11.01
CA LEU A 71 -4.82 1.41 11.95
C LEU A 71 -4.56 0.83 13.34
N VAL A 72 -4.08 1.67 14.27
CA VAL A 72 -4.01 1.31 15.69
C VAL A 72 -5.41 1.48 16.25
N ILE A 73 -6.06 0.37 16.58
CA ILE A 73 -7.33 0.36 17.32
C ILE A 73 -6.95 0.34 18.79
N GLU A 74 -7.13 1.46 19.49
CA GLU A 74 -6.98 1.50 20.95
C GLU A 74 -8.16 0.77 21.58
N GLU A 75 -7.92 -0.41 22.15
CA GLU A 75 -8.87 -1.05 23.05
C GLU A 75 -8.87 -0.26 24.36
N HIS A 76 -9.90 0.56 24.56
CA HIS A 76 -10.18 1.13 25.87
C HIS A 76 -10.69 0.02 26.79
N SER A 77 -9.84 -0.46 27.70
CA SER A 77 -10.32 -1.25 28.83
C SER A 77 -11.12 -0.33 29.74
N GLN A 78 -12.43 -0.54 29.82
CA GLN A 78 -13.22 0.07 30.88
C GLN A 78 -12.84 -0.61 32.19
N GLU A 79 -12.19 0.13 33.10
CA GLU A 79 -12.03 -0.34 34.47
C GLU A 79 -13.42 -0.36 35.11
N GLU A 80 -13.90 -1.56 35.47
CA GLU A 80 -15.14 -1.70 36.22
C GLU A 80 -14.94 -1.08 37.61
N ILE A 81 -15.63 0.03 37.88
CA ILE A 81 -15.68 0.63 39.21
C ILE A 81 -16.62 -0.24 40.06
N PHE A 82 -16.03 -1.03 40.95
CA PHE A 82 -16.79 -1.82 41.91
C PHE A 82 -16.99 -1.03 43.20
N ASP A 83 -18.24 -0.70 43.52
CA ASP A 83 -18.63 -0.24 44.86
C ASP A 83 -18.67 -1.44 45.83
N TYR A 84 -17.54 -1.72 46.48
CA TYR A 84 -17.44 -2.76 47.50
C TYR A 84 -18.09 -2.38 48.84
N TYR A 85 -18.56 -1.13 48.96
CA TYR A 85 -19.09 -0.60 50.21
C TYR A 85 -20.61 -0.41 50.12
N LYS A 86 -21.35 -1.36 50.67
CA LYS A 86 -22.81 -1.25 50.83
C LYS A 86 -23.12 -1.08 52.31
N PHE A 87 -23.50 0.13 52.74
CA PHE A 87 -23.99 0.34 54.09
C PHE A 87 -25.25 -0.51 54.30
N LEU A 88 -25.27 -1.34 55.34
CA LEU A 88 -26.46 -2.12 55.73
C LEU A 88 -27.58 -1.24 56.32
N ASN A 89 -27.24 -0.01 56.67
CA ASN A 89 -28.15 0.95 57.28
C ASN A 89 -28.38 2.11 56.31
N GLU A 90 -29.64 2.33 55.92
CA GLU A 90 -30.05 3.47 55.08
C GLU A 90 -30.08 4.78 55.87
N TYR A 91 -29.96 4.72 57.20
CA TYR A 91 -30.01 5.90 58.05
C TYR A 91 -28.70 6.69 58.03
N GLU A 92 -28.72 7.81 57.33
CA GLU A 92 -27.65 8.82 57.33
C GLU A 92 -28.06 10.00 58.24
N PRO A 93 -27.51 10.13 59.46
CA PRO A 93 -27.87 11.25 60.32
C PRO A 93 -27.35 12.56 59.75
N LEU A 94 -28.21 13.57 59.71
CA LEU A 94 -27.82 14.93 59.30
C LEU A 94 -26.69 15.45 60.21
N ASN A 95 -25.71 16.15 59.64
CA ASN A 95 -24.52 16.70 60.33
C ASN A 95 -24.83 17.65 61.52
N PHE A 96 -26.09 18.02 61.71
CA PHE A 96 -26.58 18.88 62.78
C PHE A 96 -27.55 18.18 63.74
N TYR A 97 -27.82 16.88 63.57
CA TYR A 97 -28.74 16.13 64.42
C TYR A 97 -28.36 16.15 65.91
N LEU A 98 -27.06 16.27 66.20
CA LEU A 98 -26.52 16.36 67.56
C LEU A 98 -26.18 17.79 67.99
N ARG A 99 -26.48 18.81 67.17
CA ARG A 99 -26.24 20.20 67.58
C ARG A 99 -27.38 20.66 68.46
N GLY A 100 -27.05 21.10 69.67
CA GLY A 100 -28.01 21.74 70.56
C GLY A 100 -28.57 23.04 69.94
N PRO A 101 -29.71 23.52 70.44
CA PRO A 101 -30.29 24.78 69.98
C PRO A 101 -29.30 25.95 70.19
N PRO A 102 -29.27 26.94 69.28
CA PRO A 102 -28.37 28.10 69.41
C PRO A 102 -28.67 28.86 70.72
N SER A 103 -27.62 29.27 71.42
CA SER A 103 -27.73 29.88 72.76
C SER A 103 -28.30 31.31 72.76
N PHE A 104 -28.51 31.90 71.58
CA PHE A 104 -29.10 33.23 71.42
C PHE A 104 -30.17 33.16 70.32
N ALA A 105 -31.42 33.00 70.74
CA ALA A 105 -32.62 33.20 69.92
C ALA A 105 -33.21 34.59 70.22
#